data_AF-A0A1Y1K5J4-F1
#
_entry.id   AF-A0A1Y1K5J4-F1
#
_cell.length_a   1.000
_cell.length_b   1.000
_cell.length_c   1.000
_cell.angle_alpha   90.00
_cell.angle_beta   90.00
_cell.angle_gamma   90.00
#
_symmetry.space_group_name_H-M   'P 1'
#
loop_
_entity.id
_entity.type
_entity.pdbx_description
1 polymer ?
#
loop_
_entity_poly.entity_id
_entity_poly.type
_entity_poly.pdbx_seq_one_letter_code
_entity_poly.pdbx_strand_id
1 'polypeptide(L)'
;ITMNGLLIVTLAIFAAGAYAAPAISAEDQVHNYLVRFGYAAKDDLQNRASLSDAIKKLQKMANVPETGVIDEATIEFTKKPRCGVADYENGKQRYHAYKAWSKRDLTYSIGTGTSYITQKQYEDYFAAALGVWGPYGALSFTRVYNESEADIVSYFGSHNHGDGYPFDGPDGTLAHAFFPDDGDIHFDLSEKWDLEGKEGFYDFYSVAIHELGHSMGLGHSNVKEAIMYPAYMGGGRDRLHDDDYDGMMRLYYNR
;
A
#
# COMPACT_ATOMS: atom_id res chain seq x y z
N ILE A 1 78.18 13.01 -8.64
CA ILE A 1 77.43 13.01 -7.37
C ILE A 1 75.96 13.11 -7.74
N THR A 2 75.26 12.01 -7.55
CA THR A 2 73.87 11.76 -7.96
C THR A 2 72.88 12.62 -7.17
N MET A 3 72.00 13.34 -7.85
CA MET A 3 70.83 13.98 -7.23
C MET A 3 69.70 12.95 -7.18
N ASN A 4 69.42 12.42 -5.99
CA ASN A 4 68.22 11.62 -5.71
C ASN A 4 67.00 12.53 -5.65
N GLY A 5 66.00 12.23 -6.46
CA GLY A 5 64.66 12.82 -6.39
C GLY A 5 63.89 12.33 -5.18
N LEU A 6 63.15 13.23 -4.54
CA LEU A 6 62.15 12.92 -3.53
C LEU A 6 60.80 13.37 -4.08
N LEU A 7 60.01 12.44 -4.60
CA LEU A 7 58.64 12.69 -5.01
C LEU A 7 57.75 12.54 -3.76
N ILE A 8 57.26 13.64 -3.22
CA ILE A 8 56.26 13.62 -2.14
C ILE A 8 54.89 13.43 -2.80
N VAL A 9 54.34 12.22 -2.69
CA VAL A 9 52.94 11.95 -3.05
C VAL A 9 52.08 12.22 -1.83
N THR A 10 51.46 13.40 -1.78
CA THR A 10 50.38 13.69 -0.82
C THR A 10 49.13 12.94 -1.25
N LEU A 11 48.79 11.87 -0.52
CA LEU A 11 47.52 11.16 -0.64
C LEU A 11 46.41 12.03 -0.06
N ALA A 12 45.60 12.68 -0.91
CA ALA A 12 44.41 13.38 -0.46
C ALA A 12 43.33 12.34 -0.11
N ILE A 13 43.07 12.16 1.19
CA ILE A 13 41.93 11.38 1.66
C ILE A 13 40.67 12.23 1.40
N PHE A 14 39.94 11.92 0.34
CA PHE A 14 38.58 12.40 0.17
C PHE A 14 37.69 11.62 1.14
N ALA A 15 37.40 12.19 2.31
CA ALA A 15 36.28 11.75 3.11
C ALA A 15 35.00 12.09 2.33
N ALA A 16 34.41 11.10 1.66
CA ALA A 16 33.05 11.20 1.16
C ALA A 16 32.13 11.21 2.38
N GLY A 17 31.90 12.38 2.95
CA GLY A 17 30.80 12.57 3.90
C GLY A 17 29.51 12.26 3.15
N ALA A 18 28.80 11.21 3.57
CA ALA A 18 27.44 10.97 3.11
C ALA A 18 26.62 12.22 3.47
N TYR A 19 26.28 13.02 2.46
CA TYR A 19 25.30 14.08 2.62
C TYR A 19 23.96 13.39 2.83
N ALA A 20 23.58 13.17 4.09
CA ALA A 20 22.22 12.81 4.42
C ALA A 20 21.33 13.98 3.96
N ALA A 21 20.37 13.71 3.09
CA ALA A 21 19.36 14.70 2.74
C ALA A 21 18.72 15.23 4.04
N PRO A 22 18.43 16.53 4.15
CA PRO A 22 17.79 17.06 5.34
C PRO A 22 16.47 16.32 5.58
N ALA A 23 16.22 15.95 6.84
CA ALA A 23 14.96 15.33 7.23
C ALA A 23 13.80 16.25 6.84
N ILE A 24 12.81 15.70 6.16
CA ILE A 24 11.58 16.40 5.77
C ILE A 24 10.86 16.86 7.06
N SER A 25 10.30 18.08 7.05
CA SER A 25 9.55 18.56 8.21
C SER A 25 8.27 17.75 8.42
N ALA A 26 7.74 17.68 9.65
CA ALA A 26 6.48 16.97 9.92
C ALA A 26 5.29 17.56 9.12
N GLU A 27 5.32 18.88 8.87
CA GLU A 27 4.35 19.57 8.05
C GLU A 27 4.44 19.14 6.58
N ASP A 28 5.64 19.12 6.01
CA ASP A 28 5.87 18.65 4.64
C ASP A 28 5.50 17.16 4.47
N GLN A 29 5.77 16.33 5.48
CA GLN A 29 5.37 14.93 5.49
C GLN A 29 3.84 14.79 5.36
N VAL A 30 3.09 15.54 6.18
CA VAL A 30 1.62 15.50 6.16
C VAL A 30 1.09 16.08 4.86
N HIS A 31 1.66 17.18 4.35
CA HIS A 31 1.29 17.75 3.06
C HIS A 31 1.49 16.76 1.90
N ASN A 32 2.62 16.09 1.85
CA ASN A 32 2.89 15.06 0.85
C ASN A 32 1.90 13.89 0.97
N TYR A 33 1.57 13.48 2.20
CA TYR A 33 0.57 12.45 2.46
C TYR A 33 -0.82 12.84 1.96
N LEU A 34 -1.26 14.07 2.25
CA LEU A 34 -2.56 14.59 1.83
C LEU A 34 -2.69 14.58 0.29
N VAL A 35 -1.63 14.94 -0.42
CA VAL A 35 -1.61 14.92 -1.89
C VAL A 35 -1.57 13.49 -2.41
N ARG A 36 -0.68 12.65 -1.89
CA ARG A 36 -0.48 11.27 -2.37
C ARG A 36 -1.75 10.43 -2.28
N PHE A 37 -2.49 10.55 -1.17
CA PHE A 37 -3.70 9.75 -0.93
C PHE A 37 -5.00 10.49 -1.26
N GLY A 38 -4.91 11.62 -1.96
CA GLY A 38 -6.04 12.31 -2.61
C GLY A 38 -6.90 13.20 -1.71
N TYR A 39 -6.46 13.50 -0.50
CA TYR A 39 -7.17 14.38 0.44
C TYR A 39 -7.23 15.84 -0.02
N ALA A 40 -6.20 16.29 -0.76
CA ALA A 40 -6.06 17.66 -1.24
C ALA A 40 -5.28 17.70 -2.57
N ALA A 41 -5.61 18.67 -3.44
CA ALA A 41 -4.67 19.06 -4.50
C ALA A 41 -3.53 19.90 -3.90
N LYS A 42 -2.40 19.98 -4.62
CA LYS A 42 -1.24 20.78 -4.17
C LYS A 42 -1.58 22.25 -3.92
N ASP A 43 -2.45 22.81 -4.74
CA ASP A 43 -2.87 24.22 -4.63
C ASP A 43 -3.78 24.45 -3.40
N ASP A 44 -4.53 23.42 -2.97
CA ASP A 44 -5.40 23.50 -1.79
C ASP A 44 -4.59 23.66 -0.49
N LEU A 45 -3.35 23.17 -0.46
CA LEU A 45 -2.48 23.26 0.72
C LEU A 45 -2.14 24.71 1.10
N GLN A 46 -2.20 25.64 0.13
CA GLN A 46 -1.92 27.06 0.38
C GLN A 46 -3.11 27.78 1.04
N ASN A 47 -4.31 27.22 0.94
CA ASN A 47 -5.52 27.78 1.54
C ASN A 47 -5.77 27.17 2.91
N ARG A 48 -5.75 27.99 3.97
CA ARG A 48 -5.94 27.53 5.36
C ARG A 48 -7.25 26.75 5.58
N ALA A 49 -8.34 27.15 4.94
CA ALA A 49 -9.62 26.45 5.09
C ALA A 49 -9.59 25.11 4.36
N SER A 50 -9.12 25.08 3.11
CA SER A 50 -8.99 23.84 2.34
C SER A 50 -8.04 22.83 3.00
N LEU A 51 -6.90 23.30 3.51
CA LEU A 51 -5.94 22.49 4.26
C LEU A 51 -6.58 21.91 5.54
N SER A 52 -7.26 22.73 6.33
CA SER A 52 -7.99 22.26 7.52
C SER A 52 -9.00 21.17 7.17
N ASP A 53 -9.76 21.35 6.09
CA ASP A 53 -10.76 20.36 5.66
C ASP A 53 -10.11 19.06 5.17
N ALA A 54 -8.97 19.13 4.48
CA ALA A 54 -8.19 17.96 4.08
C ALA A 54 -7.64 17.20 5.30
N ILE A 55 -7.14 17.92 6.31
CA ILE A 55 -6.67 17.34 7.57
C ILE A 55 -7.81 16.64 8.31
N LYS A 56 -9.01 17.24 8.39
CA LYS A 56 -10.18 16.59 9.01
C LYS A 56 -10.56 15.28 8.31
N LYS A 57 -10.52 15.26 6.98
CA LYS A 57 -10.76 14.02 6.20
C LYS A 57 -9.73 12.94 6.54
N LEU A 58 -8.45 13.30 6.66
CA LEU A 58 -7.38 12.38 7.07
C LEU A 58 -7.62 11.87 8.49
N GLN A 59 -7.92 12.75 9.44
CA GLN A 59 -8.19 12.40 10.84
C GLN A 59 -9.40 11.47 10.98
N LYS A 60 -10.44 11.72 10.18
CA LYS A 60 -11.61 10.83 10.09
C LYS A 60 -11.22 9.43 9.59
N MET A 61 -10.38 9.34 8.55
CA MET A 61 -9.87 8.05 8.06
C MET A 61 -8.99 7.36 9.11
N ALA A 62 -8.13 8.12 9.79
CA ALA A 62 -7.27 7.64 10.86
C ALA A 62 -8.05 7.23 12.13
N ASN A 63 -9.34 7.56 12.21
CA ASN A 63 -10.18 7.35 13.38
C ASN A 63 -9.55 8.00 14.64
N VAL A 64 -9.24 9.30 14.50
CA VAL A 64 -8.74 10.20 15.56
C VAL A 64 -9.59 11.49 15.57
N PRO A 65 -9.50 12.35 16.60
CA PRO A 65 -10.29 13.58 16.64
C PRO A 65 -10.06 14.49 15.41
N GLU A 66 -11.15 14.95 14.80
CA GLU A 66 -11.15 15.79 13.59
C GLU A 66 -10.84 17.28 13.92
N THR A 67 -9.65 17.54 14.44
CA THR A 67 -9.20 18.88 14.86
C THR A 67 -8.98 19.85 13.69
N GLY A 68 -8.68 19.34 12.49
CA GLY A 68 -8.32 20.14 11.31
C GLY A 68 -6.96 20.82 11.40
N VAL A 69 -6.12 20.41 12.36
CA VAL A 69 -4.75 20.88 12.52
C VAL A 69 -3.79 19.69 12.51
N ILE A 70 -2.54 19.94 12.12
CA ILE A 70 -1.49 18.92 12.16
C ILE A 70 -1.06 18.73 13.62
N ASP A 71 -1.77 17.84 14.32
CA ASP A 71 -1.46 17.43 15.69
C ASP A 71 -0.64 16.12 15.72
N GLU A 72 -0.20 15.74 16.93
CA GLU A 72 0.64 14.55 17.14
C GLU A 72 -0.03 13.28 16.61
N ALA A 73 -1.33 13.09 16.85
CA ALA A 73 -2.06 11.93 16.36
C ALA A 73 -2.09 11.87 14.81
N THR A 74 -2.23 13.02 14.15
CA THR A 74 -2.16 13.12 12.69
C THR A 74 -0.78 12.76 12.18
N ILE A 75 0.27 13.31 12.78
CA ILE A 75 1.67 13.03 12.41
C ILE A 75 1.97 11.54 12.57
N GLU A 76 1.66 10.95 13.73
CA GLU A 76 1.91 9.53 14.00
C GLU A 76 1.17 8.60 13.03
N PHE A 77 -0.05 8.96 12.62
CA PHE A 77 -0.75 8.20 11.60
C PHE A 77 -0.05 8.23 10.24
N THR A 78 0.46 9.39 9.80
CA THR A 78 1.17 9.51 8.51
C THR A 78 2.52 8.80 8.45
N LYS A 79 3.06 8.36 9.59
CA LYS A 79 4.28 7.55 9.68
C LYS A 79 4.03 6.06 9.53
N LYS A 80 2.78 5.61 9.67
CA LYS A 80 2.45 4.18 9.59
C LYS A 80 2.61 3.69 8.15
N PRO A 81 3.28 2.54 7.95
CA PRO A 81 3.23 1.83 6.68
C PRO A 81 1.78 1.49 6.31
N ARG A 82 1.44 1.50 5.03
CA ARG A 82 0.06 1.41 4.56
C ARG A 82 -0.06 0.89 3.12
N CYS A 83 -1.30 0.66 2.70
CA CYS A 83 -1.65 0.45 1.29
C CYS A 83 -1.46 1.75 0.47
N GLY A 84 -0.99 1.60 -0.77
CA GLY A 84 -0.71 2.65 -1.74
C GLY A 84 -1.94 3.19 -2.47
N VAL A 85 -3.08 2.50 -2.37
CA VAL A 85 -4.35 2.93 -2.98
C VAL A 85 -4.81 4.25 -2.33
N ALA A 86 -5.14 5.25 -3.14
CA ALA A 86 -5.63 6.54 -2.65
C ALA A 86 -6.97 6.40 -1.90
N ASP A 87 -7.12 7.15 -0.81
CA ASP A 87 -8.34 7.16 0.04
C ASP A 87 -9.48 7.96 -0.63
N TYR A 88 -9.10 8.99 -1.39
CA TYR A 88 -10.00 9.89 -2.08
C TYR A 88 -9.59 10.00 -3.56
N GLU A 89 -10.59 10.11 -4.43
CA GLU A 89 -10.41 10.34 -5.85
C GLU A 89 -11.41 11.36 -6.35
N ASN A 90 -10.94 12.38 -7.07
CA ASN A 90 -11.76 13.50 -7.56
C ASN A 90 -12.62 14.14 -6.45
N GLY A 91 -12.05 14.29 -5.25
CA GLY A 91 -12.70 14.92 -4.09
C GLY A 91 -13.77 14.07 -3.40
N LYS A 92 -14.00 12.83 -3.84
CA LYS A 92 -14.93 11.88 -3.21
C LYS A 92 -14.13 10.80 -2.50
N GLN A 93 -14.57 10.44 -1.29
CA GLN A 93 -14.05 9.25 -0.63
C GLN A 93 -14.33 8.06 -1.56
N ARG A 94 -13.32 7.23 -1.82
CA ARG A 94 -13.57 5.98 -2.55
C ARG A 94 -14.57 5.18 -1.72
N TYR A 95 -15.75 4.92 -2.29
CA TYR A 95 -16.81 4.25 -1.57
C TYR A 95 -16.30 2.90 -1.07
N HIS A 96 -16.69 2.53 0.16
CA HIS A 96 -16.38 1.22 0.73
C HIS A 96 -16.74 0.08 -0.24
N ALA A 97 -17.79 0.27 -1.06
CA ALA A 97 -18.14 -0.54 -2.22
C ALA A 97 -18.04 0.31 -3.50
N TYR A 98 -16.98 0.15 -4.29
CA TYR A 98 -16.74 0.95 -5.49
C TYR A 98 -17.36 0.32 -6.74
N LYS A 99 -16.88 -0.86 -7.15
CA LYS A 99 -17.32 -1.57 -8.35
C LYS A 99 -17.02 -3.04 -8.21
N ALA A 100 -17.97 -3.90 -8.52
CA ALA A 100 -17.79 -5.35 -8.50
C ALA A 100 -17.43 -5.90 -9.89
N TRP A 101 -16.71 -7.03 -9.90
CA TRP A 101 -16.56 -7.85 -11.10
C TRP A 101 -17.93 -8.20 -11.72
N SER A 102 -17.97 -8.19 -13.05
CA SER A 102 -19.16 -8.57 -13.83
C SER A 102 -19.38 -10.08 -13.82
N LYS A 103 -18.31 -10.86 -13.70
CA LYS A 103 -18.32 -12.32 -13.56
C LYS A 103 -18.04 -12.77 -12.12
N ARG A 104 -18.12 -14.08 -11.92
CA ARG A 104 -17.91 -14.74 -10.60
C ARG A 104 -16.76 -15.72 -10.61
N ASP A 105 -16.49 -16.34 -11.75
CA ASP A 105 -15.31 -17.17 -11.95
C ASP A 105 -14.16 -16.29 -12.45
N LEU A 106 -13.23 -16.01 -11.54
CA LEU A 106 -12.06 -15.17 -11.78
C LEU A 106 -10.82 -16.05 -11.98
N THR A 107 -9.95 -15.66 -12.90
CA THR A 107 -8.64 -16.28 -13.09
C THR A 107 -7.56 -15.43 -12.44
N TYR A 108 -6.52 -16.06 -11.90
CA TYR A 108 -5.37 -15.33 -11.35
C TYR A 108 -4.05 -15.96 -11.78
N SER A 109 -3.02 -15.13 -11.90
CA SER A 109 -1.63 -15.54 -12.12
C SER A 109 -0.72 -14.95 -11.04
N ILE A 110 0.35 -15.66 -10.75
CA ILE A 110 1.35 -15.26 -9.76
C ILE A 110 2.69 -15.18 -10.47
N GLY A 111 3.21 -13.96 -10.59
CA GLY A 111 4.47 -13.64 -11.24
C GLY A 111 5.65 -13.71 -10.26
N THR A 112 6.59 -12.78 -10.44
CA THR A 112 7.83 -12.71 -9.68
C THR A 112 7.57 -12.49 -8.19
N GLY A 113 8.15 -13.33 -7.33
CA GLY A 113 8.11 -13.22 -5.87
C GLY A 113 9.23 -12.37 -5.26
N THR A 114 9.42 -12.52 -3.95
CA THR A 114 10.53 -11.93 -3.18
C THR A 114 11.51 -13.00 -2.68
N SER A 115 12.65 -12.59 -2.14
CA SER A 115 13.63 -13.52 -1.53
C SER A 115 13.32 -13.86 -0.07
N TYR A 116 12.40 -13.14 0.58
CA TYR A 116 12.08 -13.35 2.00
C TYR A 116 11.08 -14.48 2.27
N ILE A 117 10.17 -14.75 1.33
CA ILE A 117 9.27 -15.91 1.34
C ILE A 117 9.51 -16.74 0.08
N THR A 118 9.39 -18.06 0.18
CA THR A 118 9.57 -18.94 -0.99
C THR A 118 8.44 -18.72 -2.00
N GLN A 119 8.71 -18.96 -3.30
CA GLN A 119 7.68 -18.91 -4.33
C GLN A 119 6.46 -19.78 -3.97
N LYS A 120 6.69 -20.98 -3.43
CA LYS A 120 5.59 -21.84 -2.98
C LYS A 120 4.74 -21.20 -1.89
N GLN A 121 5.37 -20.55 -0.91
CA GLN A 121 4.64 -19.83 0.14
C GLN A 121 3.84 -18.66 -0.42
N TYR A 122 4.42 -17.89 -1.36
CA TYR A 122 3.69 -16.83 -2.05
C TYR A 122 2.43 -17.40 -2.72
N GLU A 123 2.58 -18.50 -3.45
CA GLU A 123 1.47 -19.16 -4.14
C GLU A 123 0.39 -19.70 -3.21
N ASP A 124 0.79 -20.41 -2.15
CA ASP A 124 -0.14 -21.01 -1.19
C ASP A 124 -0.92 -19.93 -0.42
N TYR A 125 -0.24 -18.89 0.05
CA TYR A 125 -0.87 -17.84 0.87
C TYR A 125 -1.69 -16.86 0.04
N PHE A 126 -1.30 -16.57 -1.20
CA PHE A 126 -2.14 -15.77 -2.10
C PHE A 126 -3.44 -16.52 -2.44
N ALA A 127 -3.35 -17.82 -2.74
CA ALA A 127 -4.54 -18.66 -2.94
C ALA A 127 -5.42 -18.75 -1.68
N ALA A 128 -4.81 -18.83 -0.50
CA ALA A 128 -5.55 -18.79 0.76
C ALA A 128 -6.24 -17.42 0.99
N ALA A 129 -5.61 -16.32 0.60
CA ALA A 129 -6.16 -14.97 0.74
C ALA A 129 -7.36 -14.76 -0.20
N LEU A 130 -7.30 -15.27 -1.43
CA LEU A 130 -8.45 -15.36 -2.33
C LEU A 130 -9.60 -16.14 -1.67
N GLY A 131 -9.28 -17.25 -0.99
CA GLY A 131 -10.23 -18.07 -0.25
C GLY A 131 -10.96 -17.34 0.88
N VAL A 132 -10.37 -16.29 1.46
CA VAL A 132 -11.04 -15.45 2.48
C VAL A 132 -12.20 -14.68 1.88
N TRP A 133 -12.04 -14.16 0.65
CA TRP A 133 -13.06 -13.34 -0.03
C TRP A 133 -14.13 -14.16 -0.77
N GLY A 134 -13.73 -15.31 -1.33
CA GLY A 134 -14.58 -16.14 -2.20
C GLY A 134 -16.03 -16.34 -1.72
N PRO A 135 -16.22 -16.82 -0.47
CA PRO A 135 -17.56 -17.07 0.09
C PRO A 135 -18.48 -15.84 0.13
N TYR A 136 -17.92 -14.63 0.22
CA TYR A 136 -18.68 -13.39 0.44
C TYR A 136 -19.03 -12.64 -0.84
N GLY A 137 -18.66 -13.17 -2.01
CA GLY A 137 -19.05 -12.63 -3.31
C GLY A 137 -19.60 -13.69 -4.28
N ALA A 138 -19.78 -14.93 -3.82
CA ALA A 138 -19.94 -16.11 -4.66
C ALA A 138 -18.86 -16.19 -5.75
N LEU A 139 -17.62 -15.86 -5.38
CA LEU A 139 -16.48 -15.83 -6.29
C LEU A 139 -15.75 -17.17 -6.25
N SER A 140 -15.32 -17.62 -7.42
CA SER A 140 -14.41 -18.75 -7.57
C SER A 140 -13.12 -18.27 -8.22
N PHE A 141 -12.00 -18.92 -7.87
CA PHE A 141 -10.68 -18.50 -8.33
C PHE A 141 -9.95 -19.66 -8.95
N THR A 142 -9.52 -19.49 -10.21
CA THR A 142 -8.77 -20.50 -10.95
C THR A 142 -7.39 -19.97 -11.30
N ARG A 143 -6.33 -20.68 -10.89
CA ARG A 143 -4.98 -20.28 -11.26
C ARG A 143 -4.73 -20.58 -12.73
N VAL A 144 -4.21 -19.58 -13.44
CA VAL A 144 -3.65 -19.70 -14.79
C VAL A 144 -2.16 -19.34 -14.74
N TYR A 145 -1.40 -19.86 -15.70
CA TYR A 145 0.06 -19.65 -15.74
C TYR A 145 0.50 -18.65 -16.82
N ASN A 146 -0.42 -18.31 -17.74
CA ASN A 146 -0.23 -17.24 -18.68
C ASN A 146 -0.88 -15.97 -18.10
N GLU A 147 -0.07 -14.98 -17.75
CA GLU A 147 -0.56 -13.71 -17.17
C GLU A 147 -1.56 -13.00 -18.08
N SER A 148 -1.42 -13.11 -19.40
CA SER A 148 -2.36 -12.50 -20.36
C SER A 148 -3.76 -13.12 -20.37
N GLU A 149 -3.97 -14.24 -19.66
CA GLU A 149 -5.25 -14.92 -19.49
C GLU A 149 -5.85 -14.72 -18.08
N ALA A 150 -5.13 -14.05 -17.19
CA ALA A 150 -5.56 -13.80 -15.82
C ALA A 150 -6.46 -12.56 -15.73
N ASP A 151 -7.44 -12.59 -14.84
CA ASP A 151 -8.16 -11.38 -14.39
C ASP A 151 -7.41 -10.65 -13.28
N ILE A 152 -6.49 -11.33 -12.59
CA ILE A 152 -5.71 -10.79 -11.48
C ILE A 152 -4.28 -11.32 -11.63
N VAL A 153 -3.35 -10.45 -11.99
CA VAL A 153 -1.92 -10.73 -11.95
C VAL A 153 -1.35 -10.19 -10.66
N SER A 154 -0.58 -11.01 -9.95
CA SER A 154 0.09 -10.58 -8.74
C SER A 154 1.60 -10.79 -8.78
N TYR A 155 2.37 -9.75 -8.47
CA TYR A 155 3.84 -9.83 -8.43
C TYR A 155 4.47 -8.81 -7.48
N PHE A 156 5.75 -9.00 -7.21
CA PHE A 156 6.58 -8.06 -6.45
C PHE A 156 7.37 -7.14 -7.39
N GLY A 157 7.25 -5.84 -7.19
CA GLY A 157 7.94 -4.79 -7.95
C GLY A 157 8.66 -3.83 -7.01
N SER A 158 9.65 -3.07 -7.48
CA SER A 158 10.29 -2.03 -6.67
C SER A 158 10.31 -0.71 -7.41
N HIS A 159 10.15 0.39 -6.70
CA HIS A 159 10.15 1.73 -7.28
C HIS A 159 9.25 1.80 -8.52
N ASN A 160 9.74 2.31 -9.65
CA ASN A 160 9.01 2.24 -10.91
C ASN A 160 8.99 0.81 -11.46
N HIS A 161 7.79 0.24 -11.53
CA HIS A 161 7.54 -1.12 -12.02
C HIS A 161 6.54 -1.15 -13.20
N GLY A 162 6.33 -0.03 -13.89
CA GLY A 162 5.71 0.01 -15.21
C GLY A 162 4.23 0.35 -15.28
N ASP A 163 3.57 0.56 -14.14
CA ASP A 163 2.12 0.88 -14.04
C ASP A 163 1.81 2.36 -13.78
N GLY A 164 2.85 3.19 -13.58
CA GLY A 164 2.72 4.61 -13.27
C GLY A 164 2.53 4.96 -11.78
N TYR A 165 2.52 3.95 -10.90
CA TYR A 165 2.39 4.11 -9.44
C TYR A 165 3.65 3.57 -8.75
N PRO A 166 4.78 4.29 -8.80
CA PRO A 166 6.03 3.77 -8.26
C PRO A 166 5.95 3.59 -6.73
N PHE A 167 6.54 2.50 -6.23
CA PHE A 167 6.78 2.33 -4.80
C PHE A 167 7.87 3.29 -4.29
N ASP A 168 7.94 3.47 -2.97
CA ASP A 168 8.81 4.44 -2.29
C ASP A 168 10.04 3.83 -1.61
N GLY A 169 10.25 2.52 -1.71
CA GLY A 169 11.35 1.83 -1.05
C GLY A 169 10.93 1.31 0.32
N PRO A 170 11.87 1.11 1.26
CA PRO A 170 11.52 0.55 2.57
C PRO A 170 10.57 1.45 3.37
N ASP A 171 9.61 0.80 4.04
CA ASP A 171 8.48 1.39 4.75
C ASP A 171 7.56 2.24 3.86
N GLY A 172 6.57 2.92 4.46
CA GLY A 172 5.65 3.75 3.69
C GLY A 172 4.61 2.92 2.94
N THR A 173 4.81 2.64 1.65
CA THR A 173 3.82 1.93 0.83
C THR A 173 4.18 0.46 0.67
N LEU A 174 3.39 -0.41 1.28
CA LEU A 174 3.66 -1.85 1.29
C LEU A 174 3.25 -2.55 -0.01
N ALA A 175 2.11 -2.14 -0.56
CA ALA A 175 1.49 -2.76 -1.72
C ALA A 175 0.42 -1.82 -2.28
N HIS A 176 -0.05 -2.12 -3.49
CA HIS A 176 -1.28 -1.54 -4.03
C HIS A 176 -1.98 -2.53 -4.95
N ALA A 177 -3.23 -2.21 -5.27
CA ALA A 177 -4.06 -3.00 -6.15
C ALA A 177 -4.90 -2.12 -7.08
N PHE A 178 -5.34 -2.73 -8.17
CA PHE A 178 -6.30 -2.15 -9.09
C PHE A 178 -7.69 -2.73 -8.88
N PHE A 179 -8.71 -1.92 -9.11
CA PHE A 179 -10.11 -2.30 -8.99
C PHE A 179 -10.55 -3.24 -10.14
N PRO A 180 -11.74 -3.88 -10.04
CA PRO A 180 -12.28 -4.72 -11.10
C PRO A 180 -12.28 -4.12 -12.50
N ASP A 181 -12.05 -5.00 -13.48
CA ASP A 181 -11.64 -4.81 -14.89
C ASP A 181 -10.12 -4.88 -15.12
N ASP A 182 -9.32 -4.56 -14.09
CA ASP A 182 -7.88 -4.73 -14.09
C ASP A 182 -7.48 -5.74 -13.02
N GLY A 183 -7.74 -5.44 -11.74
CA GLY A 183 -7.64 -6.42 -10.66
C GLY A 183 -6.24 -6.73 -10.16
N ASP A 184 -5.18 -6.26 -10.83
CA ASP A 184 -3.80 -6.61 -10.53
C ASP A 184 -3.37 -6.12 -9.14
N ILE A 185 -2.41 -6.83 -8.53
CA ILE A 185 -1.89 -6.55 -7.18
C ILE A 185 -0.37 -6.57 -7.20
N HIS A 186 0.22 -5.47 -6.76
CA HIS A 186 1.67 -5.35 -6.65
C HIS A 186 2.09 -5.19 -5.19
N PHE A 187 3.15 -5.90 -4.81
CA PHE A 187 3.79 -5.77 -3.49
C PHE A 187 5.16 -5.11 -3.63
N ASP A 188 5.55 -4.23 -2.72
CA ASP A 188 6.87 -3.61 -2.77
C ASP A 188 7.96 -4.63 -2.40
N LEU A 189 8.80 -4.96 -3.38
CA LEU A 189 9.96 -5.84 -3.26
C LEU A 189 11.04 -5.27 -2.33
N SER A 190 11.02 -3.95 -2.09
CA SER A 190 11.96 -3.26 -1.18
C SER A 190 11.70 -3.62 0.28
N GLU A 191 10.52 -4.14 0.59
CA GLU A 191 10.09 -4.47 1.93
C GLU A 191 10.55 -5.86 2.39
N LYS A 192 10.63 -6.02 3.70
CA LYS A 192 10.94 -7.31 4.33
C LYS A 192 9.64 -8.05 4.62
N TRP A 193 9.42 -9.17 3.94
CA TRP A 193 8.18 -9.92 4.03
C TRP A 193 8.34 -11.20 4.85
N ASP A 194 7.36 -11.53 5.67
CA ASP A 194 7.22 -12.87 6.24
C ASP A 194 5.73 -13.29 6.23
N LEU A 195 5.39 -14.31 7.00
CA LEU A 195 4.02 -14.85 7.08
C LEU A 195 3.43 -14.73 8.50
N GLU A 196 4.13 -14.02 9.39
CA GLU A 196 3.82 -13.97 10.82
C GLU A 196 3.79 -12.52 11.37
N GLY A 197 4.32 -11.55 10.62
CA GLY A 197 4.48 -10.16 11.03
C GLY A 197 5.50 -9.99 12.15
N LYS A 198 6.65 -10.67 12.06
CA LYS A 198 7.73 -10.54 13.05
C LYS A 198 8.26 -9.11 13.08
N GLU A 199 8.89 -8.72 14.19
CA GLU A 199 9.50 -7.41 14.32
C GLU A 199 10.47 -7.12 13.15
N GLY A 200 10.23 -6.02 12.44
CA GLY A 200 10.99 -5.63 11.25
C GLY A 200 10.58 -6.33 9.95
N PHE A 201 9.47 -7.07 9.94
CA PHE A 201 8.87 -7.71 8.77
C PHE A 201 7.37 -7.37 8.65
N TYR A 202 6.88 -7.38 7.42
CA TYR A 202 5.47 -7.24 7.07
C TYR A 202 4.86 -8.60 6.76
N ASP A 203 3.69 -8.87 7.33
CA ASP A 203 2.94 -10.08 7.10
C ASP A 203 2.30 -10.05 5.71
N PHE A 204 2.86 -10.82 4.79
CA PHE A 204 2.37 -10.95 3.43
C PHE A 204 0.90 -11.38 3.39
N TYR A 205 0.46 -12.26 4.29
CA TYR A 205 -0.89 -12.80 4.23
C TYR A 205 -1.94 -11.72 4.55
N SER A 206 -1.71 -10.95 5.61
CA SER A 206 -2.57 -9.84 6.00
C SER A 206 -2.66 -8.78 4.90
N VAL A 207 -1.51 -8.41 4.30
CA VAL A 207 -1.48 -7.42 3.21
C VAL A 207 -2.15 -7.97 1.94
N ALA A 208 -1.92 -9.23 1.58
CA ALA A 208 -2.56 -9.85 0.42
C ALA A 208 -4.10 -9.89 0.56
N ILE A 209 -4.64 -10.18 1.75
CA ILE A 209 -6.09 -10.13 1.98
C ILE A 209 -6.61 -8.70 1.76
N HIS A 210 -5.91 -7.68 2.27
CA HIS A 210 -6.26 -6.27 2.07
C HIS A 210 -6.29 -5.90 0.58
N GLU A 211 -5.20 -6.13 -0.15
CA GLU A 211 -5.09 -5.78 -1.57
C GLU A 211 -6.11 -6.52 -2.43
N LEU A 212 -6.41 -7.78 -2.07
CA LEU A 212 -7.49 -8.52 -2.73
C LEU A 212 -8.86 -7.91 -2.49
N GLY A 213 -9.10 -7.23 -1.36
CA GLY A 213 -10.35 -6.49 -1.16
C GLY A 213 -10.54 -5.38 -2.19
N HIS A 214 -9.48 -4.64 -2.53
CA HIS A 214 -9.50 -3.69 -3.64
C HIS A 214 -9.75 -4.36 -4.99
N SER A 215 -9.05 -5.48 -5.25
CA SER A 215 -9.28 -6.30 -6.44
C SER A 215 -10.71 -6.85 -6.50
N MET A 216 -11.40 -7.04 -5.37
CA MET A 216 -12.84 -7.37 -5.31
C MET A 216 -13.77 -6.14 -5.40
N GLY A 217 -13.23 -4.92 -5.40
CA GLY A 217 -14.02 -3.70 -5.56
C GLY A 217 -14.21 -2.84 -4.31
N LEU A 218 -13.58 -3.19 -3.20
CA LEU A 218 -13.73 -2.49 -1.94
C LEU A 218 -12.81 -1.27 -1.86
N GLY A 219 -13.32 -0.16 -1.32
CA GLY A 219 -12.50 0.97 -0.91
C GLY A 219 -11.96 0.79 0.50
N HIS A 220 -11.11 1.72 0.94
CA HIS A 220 -10.65 1.73 2.33
C HIS A 220 -11.77 1.99 3.34
N SER A 221 -11.67 1.32 4.48
CA SER A 221 -12.49 1.52 5.67
C SER A 221 -11.82 2.46 6.67
N ASN A 222 -12.62 3.20 7.44
CA ASN A 222 -12.14 3.95 8.60
C ASN A 222 -12.34 3.20 9.94
N VAL A 223 -12.72 1.92 9.88
CA VAL A 223 -12.79 0.99 11.03
C VAL A 223 -11.42 0.32 11.20
N LYS A 224 -10.74 0.56 12.32
CA LYS A 224 -9.35 0.08 12.54
C LYS A 224 -9.23 -1.45 12.50
N GLU A 225 -10.29 -2.12 12.91
CA GLU A 225 -10.41 -3.58 13.00
C GLU A 225 -10.77 -4.24 11.66
N ALA A 226 -11.21 -3.47 10.66
CA ALA A 226 -11.48 -3.94 9.30
C ALA A 226 -10.19 -4.20 8.53
N ILE A 227 -10.14 -5.29 7.75
CA ILE A 227 -8.94 -5.61 6.96
C ILE A 227 -8.68 -4.51 5.93
N MET A 228 -9.74 -3.86 5.43
CA MET A 228 -9.64 -2.71 4.52
C MET A 228 -9.24 -1.38 5.19
N TYR A 229 -8.84 -1.38 6.46
CA TYR A 229 -8.21 -0.19 7.07
C TYR A 229 -6.87 0.10 6.37
N PRO A 230 -6.60 1.34 5.92
CA PRO A 230 -5.48 1.61 5.03
C PRO A 230 -4.10 1.38 5.67
N ALA A 231 -3.96 1.73 6.95
CA ALA A 231 -2.68 1.58 7.64
C ALA A 231 -2.45 0.14 8.10
N TYR A 232 -1.22 -0.33 7.98
CA TYR A 232 -0.81 -1.63 8.49
C TYR A 232 -0.88 -1.64 10.02
N MET A 233 -1.63 -2.59 10.57
CA MET A 233 -1.90 -2.70 12.01
C MET A 233 -1.14 -3.85 12.67
N GLY A 234 -0.16 -4.44 11.98
CA GLY A 234 0.55 -5.65 12.40
C GLY A 234 0.02 -6.91 11.72
N GLY A 235 0.76 -8.01 11.87
CA GLY A 235 0.43 -9.30 11.27
C GLY A 235 -0.66 -10.07 12.02
N GLY A 236 -1.05 -11.21 11.45
CA GLY A 236 -2.07 -12.10 12.03
C GLY A 236 -3.50 -11.63 11.78
N ARG A 237 -3.73 -10.74 10.80
CA ARG A 237 -5.07 -10.30 10.38
C ARG A 237 -5.56 -11.18 9.24
N ASP A 238 -6.07 -12.34 9.59
CA ASP A 238 -6.56 -13.37 8.66
C ASP A 238 -8.09 -13.41 8.50
N ARG A 239 -8.80 -12.42 9.07
CA ARG A 239 -10.26 -12.40 9.15
C ARG A 239 -10.84 -11.07 8.70
N LEU A 240 -12.01 -11.17 8.08
CA LEU A 240 -12.84 -10.02 7.73
C LEU A 240 -13.61 -9.53 8.96
N HIS A 241 -13.72 -8.21 9.08
CA HIS A 241 -14.65 -7.55 9.98
C HIS A 241 -16.04 -7.43 9.33
N ASP A 242 -17.07 -7.15 10.13
CA ASP A 242 -18.44 -6.97 9.62
C ASP A 242 -18.54 -5.86 8.56
N ASP A 243 -17.70 -4.83 8.68
CA ASP A 243 -17.61 -3.74 7.69
C ASP A 243 -17.12 -4.25 6.32
N ASP A 244 -16.07 -5.07 6.30
CA ASP A 244 -15.55 -5.70 5.08
C ASP A 244 -16.63 -6.60 4.42
N TYR A 245 -17.34 -7.37 5.25
CA TYR A 245 -18.45 -8.22 4.82
C TYR A 245 -19.59 -7.41 4.20
N ASP A 246 -20.04 -6.35 4.86
CA ASP A 246 -21.13 -5.48 4.38
C ASP A 246 -20.77 -4.83 3.04
N GLY A 247 -19.49 -4.47 2.86
CA GLY A 247 -18.94 -4.02 1.58
C GLY A 247 -19.13 -5.05 0.46
N MET A 248 -18.72 -6.29 0.70
CA MET A 248 -18.86 -7.38 -0.27
C MET A 248 -20.33 -7.67 -0.58
N MET A 249 -21.19 -7.72 0.43
CA MET A 249 -22.63 -7.93 0.25
C MET A 249 -23.27 -6.86 -0.62
N ARG A 250 -22.90 -5.59 -0.40
CA ARG A 250 -23.38 -4.47 -1.20
C ARG A 250 -22.93 -4.55 -2.65
N LEU A 251 -21.71 -5.02 -2.90
CA LEU A 251 -21.12 -5.14 -4.24
C LEU A 251 -21.71 -6.30 -5.06
N TYR A 252 -21.89 -7.45 -4.41
CA TYR A 252 -22.10 -8.71 -5.10
C TYR A 252 -23.53 -9.26 -5.03
N TYR A 253 -24.32 -8.85 -4.03
CA TYR A 253 -25.66 -9.40 -3.78
C TYR A 253 -26.81 -8.37 -3.81
N ASN A 254 -26.55 -7.09 -3.55
CA ASN A 254 -27.58 -6.05 -3.49
C ASN A 254 -27.70 -5.22 -4.78
N ARG A 255 -27.66 -5.87 -5.96
CA ARG A 255 -27.79 -5.21 -7.26
C ARG A 255 -29.25 -4.99 -7.67
#